data_AF-O95990-F1
#
_entry.id   AF-O95990-F1
#
_cell.length_a   1.000
_cell.length_b   1.000
_cell.length_c   1.000
_cell.angle_alpha   90.00
_cell.angle_beta   90.00
_cell.angle_gamma   90.00
#
_symmetry.space_group_name_H-M   'P 1'
#
loop_
_entity.id
_entity.type
_entity.pdbx_description
1 polymer ?
#
loop_
_entity_poly.entity_id
_entity_poly.type
_entity_poly.pdbx_seq_one_letter_code
_entity_poly.pdbx_strand_id
1 'polypeptide(L)'
;MYSEIQRERADIGGLMARPEYREWNPELIKPKKLLNPVKASRSHQELHRELLMNHRRGLGVDSKPELQRVLEHRRRNQLIKKKKEELEAKRLQCPFEQELLRRQQRLNQLEKPPEKEEDHAPEFIKVRENLRRIATLTSEEREL
;
A
#
# COMPACT_ATOMS: atom_id res chain seq x y z
N MET A 1 7.22 -3.85 17.82
CA MET A 1 7.83 -5.06 18.40
C MET A 1 7.32 -6.27 17.63
N TYR A 2 8.00 -6.61 16.53
CA TYR A 2 7.65 -7.73 15.66
C TYR A 2 8.04 -9.02 16.37
N SER A 3 7.07 -9.83 16.77
CA SER A 3 7.29 -11.24 17.03
C SER A 3 7.40 -11.96 15.70
N GLU A 4 8.61 -11.90 15.13
CA GLU A 4 9.12 -12.98 14.30
C GLU A 4 8.93 -14.26 15.12
N ILE A 5 7.90 -15.02 14.76
CA ILE A 5 7.76 -16.39 15.21
C ILE A 5 8.93 -17.11 14.53
N GLN A 6 10.08 -17.04 15.19
CA GLN A 6 11.09 -18.07 15.18
C GLN A 6 10.33 -19.33 15.58
N ARG A 7 9.74 -20.00 14.58
CA ARG A 7 9.49 -21.42 14.67
C ARG A 7 10.88 -22.02 14.71
N GLU A 8 11.43 -22.03 15.93
CA GLU A 8 12.50 -22.92 16.31
C GLU A 8 12.21 -24.23 15.59
N ARG A 9 13.20 -24.64 14.79
CA ARG A 9 13.37 -26.03 14.46
C ARG A 9 13.52 -26.72 15.82
N ALA A 10 12.39 -27.05 16.45
CA ALA A 10 12.37 -28.18 17.34
C ALA A 10 12.83 -29.32 16.43
N ASP A 11 14.08 -29.72 16.60
CA ASP A 11 14.55 -31.00 16.14
C ASP A 11 13.55 -32.00 16.71
N ILE A 12 12.60 -32.43 15.87
CA ILE A 12 11.62 -33.47 16.21
C ILE A 12 12.36 -34.79 16.52
N GLY A 13 13.68 -34.86 16.29
CA GLY A 13 14.56 -35.92 16.79
C GLY A 13 14.95 -35.82 18.28
N GLY A 14 14.71 -34.70 18.97
CA GLY A 14 15.16 -34.45 20.35
C GLY A 14 14.12 -34.72 21.45
N LEU A 15 12.84 -34.92 21.10
CA LEU A 15 11.73 -35.09 22.07
C LEU A 15 11.21 -36.53 22.19
N MET A 16 11.76 -37.50 21.44
CA MET A 16 11.48 -38.90 21.72
C MET A 16 12.26 -39.29 22.97
N ALA A 17 11.54 -39.55 24.07
CA ALA A 17 12.09 -40.16 25.27
C ALA A 17 13.07 -41.27 24.86
N ARG A 18 14.36 -41.06 25.13
CA ARG A 18 15.41 -42.06 24.94
C ARG A 18 14.91 -43.29 25.68
N PRO A 19 14.62 -44.43 25.01
CA PRO A 19 14.20 -45.60 25.73
C PRO A 19 15.34 -45.93 26.69
N GLU A 20 15.09 -45.81 27.98
CA GLU A 20 15.98 -46.33 29.00
C GLU A 20 15.93 -47.85 28.84
N TYR A 21 16.78 -48.36 27.95
CA TYR A 21 17.00 -49.78 27.79
C TYR A 21 17.64 -50.25 29.08
N ARG A 22 16.77 -50.69 30.00
CA ARG A 22 17.09 -51.58 31.10
C ARG A 22 18.00 -52.68 30.54
N GLU A 23 19.17 -52.78 31.16
CA GLU A 23 20.23 -53.79 31.05
C GLU A 23 20.06 -54.84 29.94
N TRP A 24 20.95 -54.71 28.96
CA TRP A 24 21.02 -55.47 27.72
C TRP A 24 21.33 -56.95 28.02
N ASN A 25 20.29 -57.77 28.20
CA ASN A 25 20.44 -59.23 28.24
C ASN A 25 20.90 -59.73 26.85
N PRO A 26 22.12 -60.29 26.72
CA PRO A 26 22.66 -60.74 25.44
C PRO A 26 21.93 -61.99 24.90
N GLU A 27 21.12 -62.67 25.73
CA GLU A 27 20.37 -63.88 25.35
C GLU A 27 18.98 -63.58 24.73
N LEU A 28 18.52 -62.34 24.72
CA LEU A 28 17.21 -61.99 24.16
C LEU A 28 17.31 -61.64 22.66
N ILE A 29 16.51 -62.33 21.84
CA ILE A 29 16.36 -62.03 20.40
C ILE A 29 15.78 -60.61 20.27
N LYS A 30 16.56 -59.71 19.66
CA LYS A 30 16.12 -58.33 19.46
C LYS A 30 15.09 -58.26 18.34
N PRO A 31 13.97 -57.54 18.53
CA PRO A 31 13.03 -57.30 17.45
C PRO A 31 13.73 -56.58 16.30
N LYS A 32 13.57 -57.09 15.08
CA LYS A 32 14.12 -56.46 13.88
C LYS A 32 13.42 -55.12 13.67
N LYS A 33 14.18 -54.03 13.60
CA LYS A 33 13.64 -52.71 13.27
C LYS A 33 13.12 -52.73 11.84
N LEU A 34 11.80 -52.68 11.68
CA LEU A 34 11.18 -52.60 10.37
C LEU A 34 11.49 -51.23 9.75
N LEU A 35 11.90 -51.24 8.49
CA LEU A 35 12.14 -50.02 7.73
C LEU A 35 10.81 -49.35 7.45
N ASN A 36 10.67 -48.08 7.83
CA ASN A 36 9.47 -47.31 7.52
C ASN A 36 9.44 -47.06 6.00
N PRO A 37 8.43 -47.56 5.26
CA PRO A 37 8.38 -47.45 3.80
C PRO A 37 8.38 -45.99 3.31
N VAL A 38 7.79 -45.08 4.08
CA VAL A 38 7.77 -43.63 3.81
C VAL A 38 9.16 -43.02 3.90
N LYS A 39 9.98 -43.51 4.85
CA LYS A 39 11.37 -43.08 5.02
C LYS A 39 12.33 -43.86 4.13
N ALA A 40 11.99 -45.07 3.69
CA ALA A 40 12.80 -45.82 2.74
C ALA A 40 12.68 -45.26 1.31
N SER A 41 11.50 -44.73 0.94
CA SER A 41 11.28 -44.13 -0.38
C SER A 41 11.88 -42.72 -0.49
N ARG A 42 12.94 -42.58 -1.29
CA ARG A 42 13.57 -41.29 -1.60
C ARG A 42 12.59 -40.31 -2.28
N SER A 43 11.80 -40.81 -3.23
CA SER A 43 10.79 -40.00 -3.94
C SER A 43 9.78 -39.38 -2.98
N HIS A 44 9.28 -40.15 -2.01
CA HIS A 44 8.33 -39.63 -1.02
C HIS A 44 8.97 -38.55 -0.14
N GLN A 45 10.22 -38.75 0.28
CA GLN A 45 10.93 -37.74 1.06
C GLN A 45 11.17 -36.45 0.27
N GLU A 46 11.52 -36.55 -1.00
CA GLU A 46 11.73 -35.40 -1.88
C GLU A 46 10.43 -34.62 -2.07
N LEU A 47 9.32 -35.30 -2.35
CA LEU A 47 8.00 -34.66 -2.43
C LEU A 47 7.64 -33.96 -1.12
N HIS A 48 7.87 -34.59 0.04
CA HIS A 48 7.60 -33.96 1.33
C HIS A 48 8.44 -32.69 1.53
N ARG A 49 9.73 -32.71 1.15
CA ARG A 49 10.59 -31.52 1.19
C ARG A 49 10.07 -30.42 0.28
N GLU A 50 9.66 -30.76 -0.94
CA GLU A 50 9.12 -29.81 -1.92
C GLU A 50 7.83 -29.17 -1.42
N LEU A 51 6.88 -29.95 -0.90
CA LEU A 51 5.62 -29.45 -0.35
C LEU A 51 5.86 -28.47 0.82
N LEU A 52 6.79 -28.78 1.72
CA LEU A 52 7.17 -27.88 2.81
C LEU A 52 7.82 -26.60 2.29
N MET A 53 8.68 -26.69 1.26
CA MET A 53 9.30 -25.54 0.62
C MET A 53 8.26 -24.65 -0.06
N ASN A 54 7.34 -25.23 -0.82
CA ASN A 54 6.26 -24.53 -1.51
C ASN A 54 5.33 -23.84 -0.51
N HIS A 55 4.96 -24.51 0.59
CA HIS A 55 4.17 -23.90 1.65
C HIS A 55 4.88 -22.72 2.31
N ARG A 56 6.18 -22.86 2.64
CA ARG A 56 6.98 -21.76 3.23
C ARG A 56 7.17 -20.59 2.27
N ARG A 57 7.32 -20.87 0.96
CA ARG A 57 7.49 -19.85 -0.08
C ARG A 57 6.16 -19.28 -0.58
N GLY A 58 5.02 -19.82 -0.13
CA GLY A 58 3.70 -19.43 -0.62
C GLY A 58 3.43 -19.82 -2.07
N LEU A 59 4.25 -20.71 -2.65
CA LEU A 59 4.13 -21.25 -4.01
C LEU A 59 3.23 -22.50 -4.01
N GLY A 60 2.13 -22.44 -3.26
CA GLY A 60 1.13 -23.51 -3.25
C GLY A 60 0.35 -23.49 -4.55
N VAL A 61 0.30 -24.64 -5.22
CA VAL A 61 -0.62 -24.98 -6.30
C VAL A 61 -2.03 -24.69 -5.77
N ASP A 62 -2.62 -23.60 -6.25
CA ASP A 62 -4.00 -23.16 -6.07
C ASP A 62 -4.45 -22.77 -4.64
N SER A 63 -4.21 -21.49 -4.32
CA SER A 63 -4.79 -20.70 -3.21
C SER A 63 -4.25 -20.94 -1.79
N LYS A 64 -3.87 -19.83 -1.14
CA LYS A 64 -3.65 -19.78 0.32
C LYS A 64 -4.94 -20.22 1.05
N PRO A 65 -4.85 -20.96 2.17
CA PRO A 65 -5.99 -21.29 3.00
C PRO A 65 -6.76 -20.03 3.45
N GLU A 66 -8.07 -20.14 3.64
CA GLU A 66 -8.93 -18.99 3.97
C GLU A 66 -8.43 -18.19 5.17
N LEU A 67 -8.10 -18.88 6.27
CA LEU A 67 -7.56 -18.24 7.48
C LEU A 67 -6.30 -17.42 7.18
N GLN A 68 -5.38 -17.95 6.36
CA GLN A 68 -4.17 -17.23 6.00
C GLN A 68 -4.49 -15.99 5.15
N ARG A 69 -5.43 -16.09 4.20
CA ARG A 69 -5.89 -14.94 3.41
C ARG A 69 -6.50 -13.86 4.31
N VAL A 70 -7.36 -14.24 5.24
CA VAL A 70 -8.01 -13.31 6.18
C VAL A 70 -6.98 -12.63 7.09
N LEU A 71 -6.01 -13.38 7.61
CA LEU A 71 -4.95 -12.82 8.45
C LEU A 71 -4.03 -11.87 7.66
N GLU A 72 -3.66 -12.21 6.43
CA GLU A 72 -2.91 -11.30 5.56
C GLU A 72 -3.70 -10.03 5.22
N HIS A 73 -4.98 -10.18 4.89
CA HIS A 73 -5.87 -9.06 4.59
C HIS A 73 -6.02 -8.14 5.82
N ARG A 74 -6.27 -8.70 7.01
CA ARG A 74 -6.31 -7.96 8.27
C ARG A 74 -5.01 -7.19 8.52
N ARG A 75 -3.85 -7.83 8.31
CA ARG A 75 -2.53 -7.21 8.51
C ARG A 75 -2.30 -6.05 7.53
N ARG A 76 -2.68 -6.22 6.25
CA ARG A 76 -2.63 -5.14 5.25
C ARG A 76 -3.55 -3.98 5.63
N ASN A 77 -4.81 -4.26 6.00
CA ASN A 77 -5.78 -3.23 6.36
C ASN A 77 -5.34 -2.44 7.59
N GLN A 78 -4.74 -3.09 8.59
CA GLN A 78 -4.18 -2.41 9.76
C GLN A 78 -3.05 -1.45 9.37
N LEU A 79 -2.15 -1.86 8.47
CA LEU A 79 -1.05 -1.02 8.00
C LEU A 79 -1.57 0.20 7.23
N ILE A 80 -2.54 -0.02 6.34
CA ILE A 80 -3.20 1.04 5.56
C ILE A 80 -3.90 2.03 6.50
N LYS A 81 -4.67 1.52 7.47
CA LYS A 81 -5.38 2.35 8.44
C LYS A 81 -4.41 3.23 9.22
N LYS A 82 -3.32 2.65 9.74
CA LYS A 82 -2.28 3.38 10.47
C LYS A 82 -1.62 4.46 9.60
N LYS A 83 -1.30 4.16 8.34
CA LYS A 83 -0.72 5.12 7.41
C LYS A 83 -1.68 6.27 7.09
N LYS A 84 -2.97 5.98 6.95
CA LYS A 84 -4.01 7.00 6.72
C LYS A 84 -4.18 7.91 7.94
N GLU A 85 -4.26 7.34 9.14
CA GLU A 85 -4.33 8.10 10.41
C GLU A 85 -3.11 9.01 10.59
N GLU A 86 -1.89 8.53 10.27
CA GLU A 86 -0.68 9.35 10.33
C GLU A 86 -0.70 10.53 9.33
N LEU A 87 -1.15 10.29 8.09
CA LEU A 87 -1.31 11.34 7.08
C LEU A 87 -2.36 12.37 7.48
N GLU A 88 -3.47 11.93 8.07
CA GLU A 88 -4.55 12.80 8.52
C GLU A 88 -4.10 13.65 9.73
N ALA A 89 -3.39 13.05 10.68
CA ALA A 89 -2.78 13.78 11.79
C ALA A 89 -1.78 14.85 11.29
N LYS A 90 -0.96 14.53 10.28
CA LYS A 90 -0.05 15.49 9.63
C LYS A 90 -0.82 16.61 8.92
N ARG A 91 -1.91 16.31 8.22
CA ARG A 91 -2.78 17.34 7.59
C ARG A 91 -3.40 18.29 8.60
N LEU A 92 -3.81 17.79 9.76
CA LEU A 92 -4.38 18.62 10.82
C LEU A 92 -3.31 19.48 11.51
N GLN A 93 -2.06 18.99 11.56
CA GLN A 93 -0.91 19.71 12.10
C GLN A 93 -0.37 20.84 11.19
N CYS A 94 -0.76 20.89 9.91
CA CYS A 94 -0.31 21.92 8.97
C CYS A 94 -1.41 22.93 8.60
N PRO A 95 -1.73 23.91 9.48
CA PRO A 95 -2.62 25.04 9.16
C PRO A 95 -2.22 25.75 7.87
N PHE A 96 -0.92 25.89 7.62
CA PHE A 96 -0.39 26.54 6.42
C PHE A 96 -0.80 25.84 5.14
N GLU A 97 -0.84 24.50 5.11
CA GLU A 97 -1.22 23.73 3.93
C GLU A 97 -2.70 23.92 3.58
N GLN A 98 -3.54 24.11 4.61
CA GLN A 98 -4.95 24.47 4.43
C GLN A 98 -5.12 25.89 3.88
N GLU A 99 -4.34 26.85 4.38
CA GLU A 99 -4.30 28.23 3.88
C GLU A 99 -3.84 28.28 2.42
N LEU A 100 -2.80 27.50 2.06
CA LEU A 100 -2.29 27.43 0.70
C LEU A 100 -3.35 26.91 -0.28
N LEU A 101 -4.07 25.84 0.10
CA LEU A 101 -5.16 25.30 -0.71
C LEU A 101 -6.30 26.32 -0.87
N ARG A 102 -6.67 27.04 0.19
CA ARG A 102 -7.66 28.12 0.12
C ARG A 102 -7.20 29.25 -0.81
N ARG A 103 -5.92 29.65 -0.74
CA ARG A 103 -5.34 30.66 -1.63
C ARG A 103 -5.36 30.20 -3.09
N GLN A 104 -4.99 28.95 -3.35
CA GLN A 104 -5.01 28.38 -4.70
C GLN A 104 -6.43 28.33 -5.27
N GLN A 105 -7.43 27.95 -4.45
CA GLN A 105 -8.84 27.98 -4.86
C GLN A 105 -9.31 29.39 -5.23
N ARG A 106 -8.91 30.42 -4.46
CA ARG A 106 -9.22 31.82 -4.81
C ARG A 106 -8.56 32.24 -6.12
N LEU A 107 -7.29 31.89 -6.32
CA LEU A 107 -6.58 32.21 -7.56
C LEU A 107 -7.24 31.54 -8.77
N ASN A 108 -7.59 30.25 -8.69
CA ASN A 108 -8.28 29.55 -9.75
C ASN A 108 -9.66 30.15 -10.08
N GLN A 109 -10.36 30.71 -9.09
CA GLN A 109 -11.63 31.41 -9.33
C GLN A 109 -11.42 32.75 -10.06
N LEU A 110 -10.34 33.46 -9.77
CA LEU A 110 -9.97 34.72 -10.43
C LEU A 110 -9.39 34.50 -11.84
N GLU A 111 -8.66 33.39 -12.03
CA GLU A 111 -8.01 33.05 -13.30
C GLU A 111 -9.00 32.43 -14.30
N LYS A 112 -10.19 32.00 -13.87
CA LYS A 112 -11.25 31.62 -14.80
C LYS A 112 -11.52 32.83 -15.72
N PRO A 113 -11.21 32.72 -17.01
CA PRO A 113 -11.46 33.82 -17.93
C PRO A 113 -12.97 34.08 -17.95
N PRO A 114 -13.40 35.36 -18.04
CA PRO A 114 -14.82 35.65 -18.17
C PRO A 114 -15.33 34.91 -19.41
N GLU A 115 -16.26 33.99 -19.22
CA GLU A 115 -16.98 33.36 -20.32
C GLU A 115 -17.75 34.47 -21.03
N LYS A 116 -17.19 34.98 -22.13
CA LYS A 116 -17.85 35.82 -23.15
C LYS A 116 -18.42 37.15 -22.63
N GLU A 117 -17.62 37.96 -21.94
CA GLU A 117 -17.98 39.35 -21.60
C GLU A 117 -17.52 40.41 -22.63
N GLU A 118 -17.27 40.06 -23.90
CA GLU A 118 -17.11 41.10 -24.94
C GLU A 118 -18.38 41.98 -25.04
N ASP A 119 -19.57 41.45 -24.72
CA ASP A 119 -20.82 42.22 -24.71
C ASP A 119 -21.03 43.08 -23.45
N HIS A 120 -20.35 42.76 -22.34
CA HIS A 120 -20.53 43.45 -21.05
C HIS A 120 -19.48 44.52 -20.75
N ALA A 121 -18.64 44.87 -21.74
CA ALA A 121 -17.74 46.00 -21.62
C ALA A 121 -18.54 47.26 -21.25
N PRO A 122 -18.25 47.88 -20.08
CA PRO A 122 -19.06 49.00 -19.59
C PRO A 122 -19.02 50.18 -20.57
N GLU A 123 -20.17 50.85 -20.75
CA GLU A 123 -20.38 51.83 -21.83
C GLU A 123 -19.29 52.90 -21.92
N PHE A 124 -18.66 53.30 -20.81
CA PHE A 124 -17.59 54.29 -20.83
C PHE A 124 -16.40 53.88 -21.71
N ILE A 125 -16.11 52.58 -21.85
CA ILE A 125 -15.07 52.07 -22.76
C ILE A 125 -15.50 52.32 -24.21
N LYS A 126 -16.78 52.08 -24.55
CA LYS A 126 -17.35 52.30 -25.88
C LYS A 126 -17.40 53.79 -26.23
N VAL A 127 -17.73 54.64 -25.26
CA VAL A 127 -17.83 56.10 -25.44
C VAL A 127 -16.46 56.77 -25.51
N ARG A 128 -15.42 56.19 -24.87
CA ARG A 128 -14.05 56.75 -24.87
C ARG A 128 -13.49 56.93 -26.28
N GLU A 129 -13.76 56.01 -27.19
CA GLU A 129 -13.27 56.11 -28.57
C GLU A 129 -14.03 57.17 -29.38
N ASN A 130 -15.33 57.34 -29.13
CA ASN A 130 -16.11 58.43 -29.70
C ASN A 130 -15.62 59.81 -29.21
N LEU A 131 -15.36 59.94 -27.91
CA LEU A 131 -14.81 61.18 -27.35
C LEU A 131 -13.41 61.50 -27.90
N ARG A 132 -12.57 60.48 -28.10
CA ARG A 132 -11.24 60.66 -28.69
C ARG A 132 -11.33 61.16 -30.13
N ARG A 133 -12.27 60.63 -30.94
CA ARG A 133 -12.54 61.10 -32.31
C ARG A 133 -13.03 62.55 -32.37
N ILE A 134 -13.91 62.95 -31.45
CA ILE A 134 -14.44 64.33 -31.40
C ILE A 134 -13.36 65.30 -30.92
N ALA A 135 -12.52 64.90 -29.96
CA ALA A 135 -11.45 65.75 -29.43
C ALA A 135 -10.38 66.08 -30.48
N THR A 136 -10.04 65.14 -31.38
CA THR A 136 -9.10 65.41 -32.47
C THR A 136 -9.72 66.35 -33.52
N LEU A 137 -10.98 66.14 -33.90
CA LEU A 137 -11.68 67.01 -34.86
C LEU A 137 -11.85 68.44 -34.34
N THR A 138 -12.20 68.60 -33.06
CA THR A 138 -12.37 69.94 -32.45
C THR A 138 -11.06 70.65 -32.18
N SER A 139 -9.93 69.93 -32.11
CA SER A 139 -8.60 70.54 -32.07
C SER A 139 -8.18 71.07 -33.44
N GLU A 140 -8.50 70.34 -34.53
CA GLU A 140 -8.20 70.75 -35.90
C GLU A 140 -9.05 71.97 -36.35
N GLU A 141 -10.31 72.07 -35.89
CA GLU A 141 -11.18 73.23 -36.18
C GLU A 141 -10.77 74.52 -35.46
N ARG A 142 -9.95 74.45 -34.39
CA ARG A 142 -9.48 75.63 -33.66
C ARG A 142 -8.15 76.21 -34.17
N GLU A 143 -7.47 75.49 -35.07
CA GLU A 143 -6.22 75.93 -35.69
C GLU A 143 -6.42 76.57 -37.09
N LEU A 144 -7.67 76.80 -37.51
CA LEU A 144 -8.08 77.51 -38.73
C LEU A 144 -8.75 78.85 -38.40
#